data_AF-A0A9E2N1S7-F1
#
_entry.id   AF-A0A9E2N1S7-F1
#
_cell.length_a   1.000
_cell.length_b   1.000
_cell.length_c   1.000
_cell.angle_alpha   90.00
_cell.angle_beta   90.00
_cell.angle_gamma   90.00
#
_symmetry.space_group_name_H-M   'P 1'
#
loop_
_entity.id
_entity.type
_entity.pdbx_description
1 polymer ?
#
loop_
_entity_poly.entity_id
_entity_poly.type
_entity_poly.pdbx_seq_one_letter_code
_entity_poly.pdbx_strand_id
1 'polypeptide(L)' 'MRTVLSVSLPEKVAAELDAIAKATGRNKSDIVKESLGLFLWETKFRTIKKKLTAKAKAAGIVTEEDVFKAVS' A
#
# COMPACT_ATOMS: atom_id res chain seq x y z
N MET A 1 14.53 9.40 -13.70
CA MET A 1 15.59 8.37 -13.65
C MET A 1 14.97 7.02 -13.37
N ARG A 2 15.35 5.98 -14.12
CA ARG A 2 14.87 4.61 -13.88
C ARG A 2 15.99 3.81 -13.22
N THR A 3 15.70 3.20 -12.07
CA THR A 3 16.63 2.34 -11.35
C THR A 3 16.16 0.89 -11.50
N VAL A 4 17.10 -0.03 -11.71
CA VAL A 4 16.82 -1.47 -11.77
C VAL A 4 17.17 -2.07 -10.42
N LEU A 5 16.25 -2.85 -9.86
CA LEU A 5 16.43 -3.58 -8.61
C LEU A 5 16.38 -5.08 -8.94
N SER A 6 17.47 -5.79 -8.68
CA SER A 6 17.52 -7.25 -8.76
C SER A 6 17.46 -7.83 -7.34
N VAL A 7 16.54 -8.76 -7.11
CA VAL A 7 16.33 -9.39 -5.79
C VAL A 7 16.14 -10.89 -5.96
N SER A 8 16.63 -11.65 -4.98
CA SER A 8 16.30 -13.07 -4.85
C SER A 8 14.92 -13.22 -4.20
N LEU A 9 14.12 -14.16 -4.69
CA LEU A 9 12.82 -14.50 -4.13
C LEU A 9 12.83 -15.97 -3.70
N PRO A 10 12.16 -16.33 -2.59
CA PRO A 10 11.90 -17.72 -2.26
C PRO A 10 11.19 -18.41 -3.42
N GLU A 11 11.55 -19.67 -3.69
CA GLU A 11 11.05 -20.44 -4.84
C GLU A 11 9.51 -20.45 -4.91
N LYS A 12 8.86 -20.67 -3.75
CA LYS A 12 7.40 -20.66 -3.65
C LYS A 12 6.79 -19.31 -4.09
N VAL A 13 7.40 -18.20 -3.67
CA VAL A 13 6.91 -16.85 -4.02
C VAL A 13 7.10 -16.57 -5.51
N ALA A 14 8.23 -17.00 -6.08
CA ALA A 14 8.46 -16.89 -7.51
C ALA A 14 7.44 -17.71 -8.32
N ALA A 15 7.12 -18.94 -7.88
CA ALA A 15 6.12 -19.78 -8.53
C ALA A 15 4.71 -19.18 -8.46
N GLU A 16 4.32 -18.60 -7.32
CA GLU A 16 3.03 -17.91 -7.17
C GLU A 16 2.93 -16.67 -8.06
N LEU A 17 3.99 -15.85 -8.13
CA LEU A 17 4.06 -14.69 -9.02
C LEU A 17 3.92 -15.10 -10.49
N ASP A 18 4.54 -16.21 -10.88
CA ASP A 18 4.46 -16.76 -12.22
C ASP A 18 3.05 -17.23 -12.57
N ALA A 19 2.37 -17.89 -11.64
CA ALA A 19 0.99 -18.33 -11.82
C ALA A 19 0.05 -17.13 -12.01
N ILE A 20 0.18 -16.10 -11.17
CA ILE A 20 -0.63 -14.87 -11.26
C ILE A 20 -0.36 -14.15 -12.58
N ALA A 21 0.91 -14.00 -12.98
CA ALA A 21 1.28 -13.37 -14.23
C ALA A 21 0.64 -14.08 -15.44
N LYS A 22 0.69 -15.41 -15.47
CA LYS A 22 0.06 -16.23 -16.53
C LYS A 22 -1.47 -16.10 -16.53
N ALA A 23 -2.10 -16.21 -15.35
CA ALA A 23 -3.56 -16.15 -15.23
C ALA A 23 -4.13 -14.78 -15.62
N THR A 24 -3.38 -13.71 -15.36
CA THR A 24 -3.83 -12.32 -15.62
C THR A 24 -3.32 -11.76 -16.95
N GLY A 25 -2.42 -12.46 -17.65
CA GLY A 25 -1.74 -11.95 -18.85
C GLY A 25 -0.82 -10.76 -18.57
N ARG A 26 -0.47 -10.49 -17.30
CA ARG A 26 0.34 -9.35 -16.90
C ARG A 26 1.81 -9.73 -16.76
N ASN A 27 2.70 -8.75 -16.97
CA ASN A 27 4.13 -8.92 -16.71
C ASN A 27 4.41 -8.98 -15.20
N LYS A 28 5.25 -9.92 -14.77
CA LYS A 28 5.75 -10.06 -13.40
C LYS A 28 6.30 -8.74 -12.84
N SER A 29 7.06 -8.00 -13.64
CA SER A 29 7.63 -6.72 -13.20
C SER A 29 6.57 -5.68 -12.88
N ASP A 30 5.44 -5.67 -13.57
CA ASP A 30 4.37 -4.69 -13.33
C ASP A 30 3.57 -5.06 -12.08
N ILE A 31 3.31 -6.36 -11.89
CA ILE A 31 2.72 -6.87 -10.64
C ILE A 31 3.61 -6.51 -9.44
N VAL A 32 4.92 -6.74 -9.52
CA VAL A 32 5.86 -6.42 -8.43
C VAL A 32 5.89 -4.92 -8.13
N LYS A 33 5.92 -4.07 -9.16
CA LYS A 33 5.91 -2.60 -8.98
C LYS A 33 4.63 -2.14 -8.29
N GLU A 34 3.48 -2.65 -8.71
CA GLU A 34 2.18 -2.31 -8.12
C GLU A 34 2.12 -2.75 -6.65
N SER A 35 2.46 -4.01 -6.36
CA SER A 35 2.49 -4.54 -5.00
C SER A 35 3.43 -3.76 -4.10
N LEU A 36 4.62 -3.40 -4.58
CA LEU A 36 5.57 -2.57 -3.83
C LEU A 36 5.01 -1.16 -3.60
N GLY A 37 4.33 -0.57 -4.59
CA GLY A 37 3.65 0.71 -4.47
C GLY A 37 2.59 0.69 -3.37
N LEU A 38 1.72 -0.33 -3.37
CA LEU A 38 0.69 -0.54 -2.35
C LEU A 38 1.30 -0.69 -0.96
N PHE A 39 2.33 -1.53 -0.82
CA PHE A 39 3.02 -1.74 0.45
C PHE A 39 3.65 -0.45 0.99
N LEU A 40 4.33 0.32 0.14
CA LEU A 40 4.96 1.58 0.55
C LEU A 40 3.91 2.63 0.91
N TRP A 41 2.82 2.72 0.16
CA TRP A 41 1.72 3.63 0.45
C TRP A 41 1.08 3.29 1.80
N GLU A 42 0.74 2.02 2.03
CA GLU A 42 0.13 1.56 3.27
C GLU A 42 1.04 1.83 4.47
N THR A 43 2.34 1.54 4.33
CA THR A 43 3.34 1.83 5.36
C THR A 43 3.35 3.31 5.73
N LYS A 44 3.42 4.20 4.72
CA LYS A 44 3.39 5.65 4.92
C LYS A 44 2.07 6.11 5.56
N PHE A 45 0.94 5.59 5.08
CA PHE A 45 -0.37 5.91 5.61
C PHE A 45 -0.49 5.53 7.08
N ARG A 46 -0.06 4.32 7.47
CA ARG A 46 -0.06 3.86 8.87
C ARG A 46 0.79 4.77 9.77
N THR A 47 1.96 5.21 9.29
CA THR A 47 2.80 6.17 10.03
C THR A 47 2.11 7.52 10.22
N ILE A 48 1.52 8.07 9.16
CA ILE A 48 0.81 9.36 9.22
C ILE A 48 -0.42 9.25 10.11
N LYS A 49 -1.24 8.21 9.92
CA LYS A 49 -2.44 7.93 10.72
C LYS A 49 -2.09 7.91 12.20
N LYS A 50 -1.05 7.18 12.62
CA LYS A 50 -0.62 7.15 14.03
C LYS A 50 -0.34 8.55 14.61
N LYS A 51 0.30 9.43 13.83
CA LYS A 51 0.60 10.81 14.25
C LYS A 51 -0.65 11.68 14.29
N LEU A 52 -1.54 11.54 13.32
CA LEU A 52 -2.74 12.37 13.18
C LEU A 52 -3.87 11.94 14.12
N THR A 53 -3.98 10.66 14.48
CA THR A 53 -5.04 10.16 15.36
C THR A 53 -5.09 10.90 16.69
N ALA A 54 -3.95 11.22 17.30
CA ALA A 54 -3.91 11.97 18.56
C ALA A 54 -4.47 13.39 18.39
N LYS A 55 -4.13 14.06 17.30
CA LYS A 55 -4.63 15.41 16.98
C LYS A 55 -6.12 15.39 16.64
N ALA A 56 -6.57 14.41 15.86
CA ALA A 56 -7.97 14.23 15.50
C ALA A 56 -8.85 14.03 16.75
N LYS A 57 -8.41 13.17 17.68
CA LYS A 57 -9.09 12.98 18.97
C LYS A 57 -9.17 14.26 19.80
N ALA A 58 -8.08 15.03 19.88
CA ALA A 58 -8.07 16.31 20.59
C ALA A 58 -9.01 17.35 19.94
N ALA A 59 -9.23 17.25 18.63
CA ALA A 59 -10.19 18.06 17.87
C ALA A 59 -11.62 17.49 17.87
N GLY A 60 -11.89 16.40 18.60
CA GLY A 60 -13.22 15.77 18.67
C GLY A 60 -13.60 14.93 17.45
N ILE A 61 -12.67 14.67 16.52
CA ILE A 61 -12.93 13.89 15.31
C ILE A 61 -12.52 12.44 15.55
N VAL A 62 -13.50 11.55 15.78
CA VAL A 62 -13.26 10.14 16.10
C VAL A 62 -13.98 9.20 15.13
N THR A 63 -15.12 9.63 14.60
CA THR A 63 -15.97 8.89 13.69
C THR A 63 -16.01 9.54 12.30
N GLU A 64 -16.51 8.80 11.32
CA GLU A 64 -16.76 9.35 9.99
C GLU A 64 -17.80 10.47 10.02
N GLU A 65 -18.81 10.36 10.89
CA GLU A 65 -19.82 11.40 11.11
C GLU A 65 -19.21 12.72 11.59
N ASP A 66 -18.21 12.66 12.49
CA ASP A 66 -17.49 13.87 12.95
C ASP A 66 -16.70 14.53 11.80
N VAL A 67 -16.18 13.73 10.86
CA VAL A 67 -15.52 14.24 9.67
C VAL A 67 -16.53 14.95 8.77
N PHE A 68 -17.67 14.30 8.48
CA PHE A 68 -18.71 14.88 7.63
C PHE A 68 -19.20 16.23 8.17
N LYS A 69 -19.50 16.31 9.47
CA LYS A 69 -19.92 17.55 10.15
C LYS A 69 -18.88 18.67 10.08
N ALA A 70 -17.60 18.33 9.97
CA ALA A 70 -16.51 19.32 9.96
C ALA A 70 -16.21 19.88 8.56
N VAL A 71 -16.61 19.18 7.48
CA VAL A 71 -16.23 19.53 6.09
C VAL A 71 -17.41 19.77 5.15
N SER A 72 -18.63 19.51 5.59
CA SER A 72 -19.90 19.72 4.85
C SER A 72 -20.73 20.78 5.54
#